data_AF-A0A8C5GEL9-F1
#
_entry.id   AF-A0A8C5GEL9-F1
#
_cell.length_a   1.000
_cell.length_b   1.000
_cell.length_c   1.000
_cell.angle_alpha   90.00
_cell.angle_beta   90.00
_cell.angle_gamma   90.00
#
_symmetry.space_group_name_H-M   'P 1'
#
loop_
_entity.id
_entity.type
_entity.pdbx_description
1 polymer ?
#
loop_
_entity_poly.entity_id
_entity_poly.type
_entity_poly.pdbx_seq_one_letter_code
_entity_poly.pdbx_strand_id
1 'polypeptide(L)'
;MAAALRSPPVSCNNKWYYTRQQIDDNPSRRAGLDPDKELSYRQQAANLLQDMGQRLNVSQLTINTAIVYMHRFYMVQSFTRFHRNVISPAALFLAAKVEEQPRKLEHVIKVAHACLNPQEPSPDTRSDYYSKSTQFRIFNCVILFIFAAFEITIDHPHTHVVKCTQLVRGEHPLVTPPALCFC
;
A
#
# COMPACT_ATOMS: atom_id res chain seq x y z
N MET A 1 21.33 -0.32 25.58
CA MET A 1 21.09 -1.54 24.79
C MET A 1 20.62 -1.12 23.40
N ALA A 2 21.54 -0.97 22.46
CA ALA A 2 21.25 -0.57 21.08
C ALA A 2 21.00 -1.83 20.24
N ALA A 3 19.78 -1.98 19.70
CA ALA A 3 19.48 -3.04 18.75
C ALA A 3 20.22 -2.74 17.44
N ALA A 4 21.20 -3.58 17.10
CA ALA A 4 21.98 -3.47 15.88
C ALA A 4 21.06 -3.61 14.65
N LEU A 5 20.93 -2.54 13.88
CA LEU A 5 20.37 -2.58 12.53
C LEU A 5 21.33 -3.38 11.65
N ARG A 6 21.02 -4.65 11.41
CA ARG A 6 21.77 -5.50 10.48
C ARG A 6 21.68 -4.88 9.09
N SER A 7 22.80 -4.40 8.55
CA SER A 7 22.88 -3.95 7.16
C SER A 7 22.67 -5.15 6.22
N PRO A 8 21.78 -5.05 5.23
CA PRO A 8 21.63 -6.12 4.24
C PRO A 8 22.77 -6.08 3.21
N PRO A 9 23.19 -7.26 2.69
CA PRO A 9 24.25 -7.36 1.69
C PRO A 9 23.82 -6.74 0.36
N VAL A 10 24.79 -6.13 -0.32
CA VAL A 10 24.62 -5.46 -1.61
C VAL A 10 24.37 -6.50 -2.71
N SER A 11 23.14 -6.57 -3.21
CA SER A 11 22.81 -7.06 -4.55
C SER A 11 21.60 -6.29 -5.08
N CYS A 12 21.88 -5.30 -5.93
CA CYS A 12 20.91 -4.41 -6.57
C CYS A 12 20.21 -5.12 -7.75
N ASN A 13 19.35 -6.09 -7.44
CA ASN A 13 18.26 -6.49 -8.35
C ASN A 13 17.11 -7.25 -7.65
N ASN A 14 17.32 -7.73 -6.41
CA ASN A 14 16.36 -8.59 -5.69
C ASN A 14 15.86 -8.01 -4.35
N LYS A 15 15.95 -6.69 -4.14
CA LYS A 15 15.69 -6.06 -2.83
C LYS A 15 14.29 -6.34 -2.25
N TRP A 16 13.30 -6.63 -3.10
CA TRP A 16 11.90 -6.81 -2.73
C TRP A 16 11.32 -8.19 -3.08
N TYR A 17 12.17 -9.14 -3.49
CA TYR A 17 11.77 -10.52 -3.74
C TYR A 17 12.23 -11.39 -2.58
N TYR A 18 11.29 -12.10 -1.98
CA TYR A 18 11.52 -12.93 -0.80
C TYR A 18 11.24 -14.39 -1.11
N THR A 19 12.04 -15.29 -0.54
CA THR A 19 11.74 -16.72 -0.56
C THR A 19 10.53 -17.02 0.34
N ARG A 20 9.86 -18.17 0.14
CA ARG A 20 8.75 -18.58 1.03
C ARG A 20 9.17 -18.59 2.50
N GLN A 21 10.36 -19.11 2.80
CA GLN A 21 10.92 -19.11 4.16
C GLN A 21 11.08 -17.70 4.75
N GLN A 22 11.48 -16.71 3.94
CA GLN A 22 11.59 -15.31 4.39
C GLN A 22 10.22 -14.66 4.61
N ILE A 23 9.22 -15.03 3.81
CA ILE A 23 7.83 -14.58 4.00
C ILE A 23 7.25 -15.18 5.29
N ASP A 24 7.61 -16.43 5.60
CA ASP A 24 7.18 -17.12 6.81
C ASP A 24 7.89 -16.62 8.08
N ASP A 25 9.08 -15.99 7.97
CA ASP A 25 9.81 -15.30 9.06
C ASP A 25 9.68 -13.77 9.01
N ASN A 26 8.50 -13.26 8.68
CA ASN A 26 8.28 -11.82 8.65
C ASN A 26 8.14 -11.21 10.07
N PRO A 27 8.29 -9.89 10.24
CA PRO A 27 8.18 -9.23 11.54
C PRO A 27 6.86 -9.44 12.29
N SER A 28 5.75 -9.64 11.57
CA SER A 28 4.44 -9.94 12.16
C SER A 28 4.40 -11.34 12.76
N ARG A 29 5.08 -12.31 12.12
CA ARG A 29 5.25 -13.70 12.59
C ARG A 29 6.01 -13.75 13.89
N ARG A 30 7.13 -13.04 13.95
CA ARG A 30 7.96 -12.94 15.16
C ARG A 30 7.24 -12.24 16.31
N ALA A 31 6.24 -11.41 16.00
CA ALA A 31 5.36 -10.79 16.98
C ALA A 31 4.19 -11.71 17.40
N GLY A 32 4.14 -12.97 16.93
CA GLY A 32 3.12 -13.95 17.28
C GLY A 32 1.82 -13.87 16.47
N LEU A 33 1.82 -13.22 15.30
CA LEU A 33 0.64 -13.15 14.44
C LEU A 33 0.45 -14.44 13.64
N ASP A 34 -0.77 -14.97 13.69
CA ASP A 34 -1.23 -16.16 12.96
C ASP A 34 -1.22 -15.95 11.43
N PRO A 35 -0.95 -17.01 10.61
CA PRO A 35 -0.87 -16.90 9.15
C PRO A 35 -2.10 -16.39 8.46
N ASP A 36 -3.23 -16.95 8.84
CA ASP A 36 -4.48 -16.69 8.18
C ASP A 36 -4.96 -15.30 8.59
N LYS A 37 -4.65 -14.87 9.83
CA LYS A 37 -4.87 -13.49 10.26
C LYS A 37 -4.01 -12.49 9.51
N GLU A 38 -2.72 -12.76 9.29
CA GLU A 38 -1.86 -11.86 8.53
C GLU A 38 -2.35 -11.70 7.08
N LEU A 39 -2.69 -12.83 6.44
CA LEU A 39 -3.23 -12.84 5.08
C LEU A 39 -4.54 -12.06 5.02
N SER A 40 -5.45 -12.29 5.97
CA SER A 40 -6.71 -11.55 6.08
C SER A 40 -6.46 -10.05 6.28
N TYR A 41 -5.43 -9.66 7.05
CA TYR A 41 -5.09 -8.25 7.25
C TYR A 41 -4.58 -7.59 5.98
N ARG A 42 -3.75 -8.30 5.21
CA ARG A 42 -3.25 -7.85 3.90
C ARG A 42 -4.42 -7.65 2.91
N GLN A 43 -5.35 -8.59 2.83
CA GLN A 43 -6.54 -8.50 1.97
C GLN A 43 -7.46 -7.34 2.38
N GLN A 44 -7.76 -7.21 3.67
CA GLN A 44 -8.58 -6.10 4.18
C GLN A 44 -7.92 -4.74 3.91
N ALA A 45 -6.60 -4.64 4.04
CA ALA A 45 -5.86 -3.42 3.72
C ALA A 45 -5.90 -3.08 2.22
N ALA A 46 -5.82 -4.08 1.34
CA ALA A 46 -5.94 -3.90 -0.11
C ALA A 46 -7.35 -3.46 -0.52
N ASN A 47 -8.40 -4.06 0.05
CA ASN A 47 -9.79 -3.65 -0.18
C ASN A 47 -10.02 -2.20 0.27
N LEU A 48 -9.50 -1.82 1.44
CA LEU A 48 -9.57 -0.44 1.91
C LEU A 48 -8.87 0.53 0.96
N LEU A 49 -7.70 0.18 0.44
CA LEU A 49 -6.97 0.98 -0.55
C LEU A 49 -7.77 1.14 -1.85
N GLN A 50 -8.41 0.07 -2.32
CA GLN A 50 -9.27 0.09 -3.50
C GLN A 50 -10.47 1.03 -3.30
N ASP A 51 -11.21 0.86 -2.21
CA ASP A 51 -12.40 1.68 -1.90
C ASP A 51 -12.04 3.16 -1.74
N MET A 52 -10.94 3.43 -1.03
CA MET A 52 -10.45 4.80 -0.86
C MET A 52 -9.99 5.40 -2.19
N GLY A 53 -9.28 4.63 -3.01
CA GLY A 53 -8.78 5.09 -4.31
C GLY A 53 -9.89 5.44 -5.27
N GLN A 54 -10.93 4.62 -5.33
CA GLN A 54 -12.15 4.90 -6.11
C GLN A 54 -12.85 6.17 -5.64
N ARG A 55 -13.03 6.35 -4.32
CA ARG A 55 -13.65 7.56 -3.75
C ARG A 55 -12.82 8.83 -3.96
N LEU A 56 -11.49 8.72 -3.97
CA LEU A 56 -10.56 9.82 -4.27
C LEU A 56 -10.40 10.08 -5.77
N ASN A 57 -11.05 9.27 -6.62
CA ASN A 57 -10.97 9.31 -8.07
C ASN A 57 -9.51 9.35 -8.55
N VAL A 58 -8.68 8.44 -8.02
CA VAL A 58 -7.31 8.21 -8.50
C VAL A 58 -7.28 7.00 -9.44
N SER A 59 -6.27 6.94 -10.30
CA SER A 59 -6.13 5.85 -11.25
C SER A 59 -5.91 4.49 -10.56
N GLN A 60 -6.30 3.40 -11.21
CA GLN A 60 -6.02 2.04 -10.73
C GLN A 60 -4.51 1.79 -10.58
N LEU A 61 -3.69 2.43 -11.43
CA LEU A 61 -2.23 2.42 -11.31
C LEU A 61 -1.79 2.92 -9.94
N THR A 62 -2.29 4.07 -9.51
CA THR A 62 -2.01 4.65 -8.18
C THR A 62 -2.46 3.74 -7.04
N ILE A 63 -3.61 3.08 -7.17
CA ILE A 63 -4.11 2.13 -6.18
C ILE A 63 -3.16 0.93 -6.08
N ASN A 64 -2.76 0.37 -7.23
CA ASN A 64 -1.82 -0.75 -7.29
C ASN A 64 -0.46 -0.36 -6.69
N THR A 65 0.04 0.86 -6.95
CA THR A 65 1.27 1.40 -6.34
C THR A 65 1.14 1.41 -4.82
N ALA A 66 0.00 1.87 -4.29
CA ALA A 66 -0.26 1.89 -2.86
C ALA A 66 -0.35 0.50 -2.22
N ILE A 67 -0.95 -0.49 -2.92
CA ILE A 67 -1.03 -1.89 -2.46
C ILE A 67 0.37 -2.49 -2.35
N VAL A 68 1.22 -2.27 -3.35
CA VAL A 68 2.61 -2.74 -3.32
C VAL A 68 3.39 -2.07 -2.19
N TYR A 69 3.20 -0.77 -1.95
CA TYR A 69 3.79 -0.09 -0.79
C TYR A 69 3.36 -0.75 0.52
N MET A 70 2.06 -1.01 0.71
CA MET A 70 1.55 -1.69 1.89
C MET A 70 2.20 -3.08 2.08
N HIS A 71 2.27 -3.88 1.03
CA HIS A 71 2.86 -5.22 1.11
C HIS A 71 4.34 -5.21 1.47
N ARG A 72 5.12 -4.32 0.84
CA ARG A 72 6.55 -4.14 1.14
C ARG A 72 6.75 -3.60 2.56
N PHE A 73 5.88 -2.70 3.04
CA PHE A 73 5.98 -2.13 4.38
C PHE A 73 5.86 -3.21 5.44
N TYR A 74 4.88 -4.11 5.30
CA TYR A 74 4.67 -5.21 6.23
C TYR A 74 5.65 -6.38 6.08
N MET A 75 6.63 -6.29 5.17
CA MET A 75 7.81 -7.17 5.19
C MET A 75 8.92 -6.64 6.12
N VAL A 76 8.92 -5.35 6.41
CA VAL A 76 9.90 -4.71 7.31
C VAL A 76 9.29 -4.38 8.68
N GLN A 77 7.98 -4.12 8.72
CA GLN A 77 7.22 -3.77 9.91
C GLN A 77 6.14 -4.79 10.25
N SER A 78 5.72 -4.82 11.51
CA SER A 78 4.66 -5.71 11.98
C SER A 78 3.29 -5.04 11.96
N PHE A 79 2.24 -5.80 11.61
CA PHE A 79 0.84 -5.41 11.78
C PHE A 79 0.46 -5.09 13.23
N THR A 80 1.16 -5.68 14.21
CA THR A 80 0.92 -5.42 15.64
C THR A 80 1.39 -4.04 16.07
N ARG A 81 2.40 -3.46 15.39
CA ARG A 81 2.91 -2.11 15.68
C ARG A 81 2.19 -1.04 14.86
N PHE A 82 1.88 -1.35 13.61
CA PHE A 82 1.27 -0.40 12.68
C PHE A 82 -0.05 -0.95 12.13
N HIS A 83 -1.15 -0.41 12.63
CA HIS A 83 -2.48 -0.82 12.21
C HIS A 83 -2.77 -0.41 10.75
N ARG A 84 -3.38 -1.33 9.98
CA ARG A 84 -3.72 -1.15 8.56
C ARG A 84 -4.48 0.14 8.24
N ASN A 85 -5.41 0.54 9.10
CA ASN A 85 -6.23 1.76 8.94
C ASN A 85 -5.40 3.05 8.88
N VAL A 86 -4.15 3.03 9.36
CA VAL A 86 -3.23 4.18 9.32
C VAL A 86 -2.29 4.07 8.12
N ILE A 87 -1.85 2.85 7.81
CA ILE A 87 -0.90 2.58 6.73
C ILE A 87 -1.56 2.73 5.36
N SER A 88 -2.79 2.27 5.17
CA SER A 88 -3.53 2.42 3.91
C SER A 88 -3.66 3.88 3.44
N PRO A 89 -4.21 4.84 4.22
CA PRO A 89 -4.25 6.24 3.81
C PRO A 89 -2.87 6.84 3.53
N ALA A 90 -1.86 6.48 4.32
CA ALA A 90 -0.50 6.97 4.14
C ALA A 90 0.15 6.46 2.84
N ALA A 91 0.00 5.16 2.55
CA ALA A 91 0.49 4.53 1.34
C ALA A 91 -0.20 5.11 0.09
N LEU A 92 -1.52 5.32 0.15
CA LEU A 92 -2.28 5.90 -0.96
C LEU A 92 -1.91 7.36 -1.21
N PHE A 93 -1.73 8.15 -0.15
CA PHE A 93 -1.29 9.54 -0.29
C PHE A 93 0.11 9.65 -0.91
N LEU A 94 1.04 8.77 -0.52
CA LEU A 94 2.37 8.71 -1.13
C LEU A 94 2.29 8.28 -2.60
N ALA A 95 1.58 7.19 -2.90
CA ALA A 95 1.40 6.71 -4.27
C ALA A 95 0.78 7.78 -5.18
N ALA A 96 -0.24 8.50 -4.70
CA ALA A 96 -0.87 9.59 -5.44
C ALA A 96 0.11 10.73 -5.76
N LYS A 97 1.07 11.03 -4.88
CA LYS A 97 2.12 11.99 -5.19
C LYS A 97 3.11 11.49 -6.24
N VAL A 98 3.45 10.21 -6.20
CA VAL A 98 4.44 9.58 -7.08
C VAL A 98 3.91 9.42 -8.50
N GLU A 99 2.64 9.06 -8.63
CA GLU A 99 1.95 8.92 -9.92
C GLU A 99 1.43 10.26 -10.46
N GLU A 100 1.92 11.40 -9.95
CA GLU A 100 1.55 12.75 -10.38
C GLU A 100 0.03 13.05 -10.31
N GLN A 101 -0.68 12.42 -9.35
CA GLN A 101 -2.09 12.66 -9.03
C GLN A 101 -2.30 13.14 -7.59
N PRO A 102 -1.61 14.20 -7.13
CA PRO A 102 -1.64 14.58 -5.71
C PRO A 102 -3.04 14.95 -5.24
N ARG A 103 -3.44 14.41 -4.08
CA ARG A 103 -4.69 14.74 -3.38
C ARG A 103 -4.37 15.48 -2.08
N LYS A 104 -5.23 16.41 -1.67
CA LYS A 104 -5.09 17.10 -0.38
C LYS A 104 -5.19 16.08 0.76
N LEU A 105 -4.30 16.17 1.74
CA LEU A 105 -4.24 15.19 2.84
C LEU A 105 -5.53 15.19 3.67
N GLU A 106 -6.17 16.35 3.87
CA GLU A 106 -7.50 16.44 4.49
C GLU A 106 -8.56 15.61 3.77
N HIS A 107 -8.52 15.59 2.43
CA HIS A 107 -9.48 14.81 1.64
C HIS A 107 -9.22 13.32 1.80
N VAL A 108 -7.96 12.90 1.81
CA VAL A 108 -7.57 11.49 2.06
C VAL A 108 -8.06 11.03 3.43
N ILE A 109 -7.94 11.86 4.47
CA ILE A 109 -8.42 11.54 5.82
C ILE A 109 -9.94 11.43 5.87
N LYS A 110 -10.66 12.37 5.24
CA LYS A 110 -12.13 12.33 5.17
C LYS A 110 -12.61 11.06 4.49
N VAL A 111 -11.98 10.67 3.38
CA VAL A 111 -12.32 9.42 2.67
C VAL A 111 -11.96 8.19 3.49
N ALA A 112 -10.78 8.17 4.14
CA ALA A 112 -10.40 7.06 5.02
C ALA A 112 -11.40 6.85 6.15
N HIS A 113 -11.84 7.93 6.80
CA HIS A 113 -12.87 7.88 7.84
C HIS A 113 -14.20 7.36 7.30
N ALA A 114 -14.65 7.86 6.14
CA ALA A 114 -15.89 7.40 5.52
C ALA A 114 -15.87 5.91 5.13
N CYS A 115 -14.71 5.38 4.72
CA CYS A 115 -14.55 3.95 4.44
C CYS A 115 -14.55 3.09 5.70
N LEU A 116 -13.93 3.58 6.78
CA LEU A 116 -13.78 2.82 8.03
C LEU A 116 -15.04 2.85 8.90
N ASN A 117 -15.77 3.97 8.88
CA ASN A 117 -16.98 4.19 9.66
C ASN A 117 -18.14 4.62 8.73
N PRO A 118 -18.75 3.69 7.96
CA PRO A 118 -19.80 4.04 7.00
C PRO A 118 -21.10 4.55 7.65
N GLN A 119 -21.31 4.20 8.93
CA GLN A 119 -22.52 4.53 9.70
C GLN A 119 -22.35 5.81 10.55
N GLU A 120 -21.14 6.34 10.67
CA GLU A 120 -20.91 7.59 11.40
C GLU A 120 -21.00 8.78 10.45
N PRO A 121 -21.63 9.90 10.87
CA PRO A 121 -21.62 11.13 10.08
C PRO A 121 -20.18 11.59 9.84
N SER A 122 -19.96 12.28 8.72
CA SER A 122 -18.64 12.82 8.34
C SER A 122 -18.01 13.56 9.54
N PRO A 123 -16.72 13.32 9.84
CA PRO A 123 -16.10 13.86 11.03
C PRO A 123 -16.23 15.38 11.01
N ASP A 124 -16.83 15.92 12.08
CA ASP A 124 -17.05 17.35 12.21
C ASP A 124 -15.68 18.04 12.19
N THR A 125 -15.52 19.02 11.29
CA THR A 125 -14.24 19.70 11.04
C THR A 125 -13.74 20.45 12.29
N ARG A 126 -14.59 20.56 13.33
CA ARG A 126 -14.30 21.17 14.64
C ARG A 126 -13.50 20.32 15.63
N SER A 127 -13.35 19.01 15.44
CA SER A 127 -12.34 18.26 16.22
C SER A 127 -10.98 18.44 15.56
N ASP A 128 -10.45 19.65 15.65
CA ASP A 128 -9.12 20.02 15.18
C ASP A 128 -8.04 19.06 15.71
N TYR A 129 -8.25 18.52 16.90
CA TYR A 129 -7.37 17.54 17.52
C TYR A 129 -7.35 16.21 16.76
N TYR A 130 -8.50 15.62 16.43
CA TYR A 130 -8.56 14.35 15.69
C TYR A 130 -7.97 14.46 14.29
N SER A 131 -8.28 15.55 13.60
CA SER A 131 -7.72 15.84 12.27
C SER A 131 -6.20 16.01 12.34
N LYS A 132 -5.68 16.85 13.26
CA LYS A 132 -4.23 17.08 13.40
C LYS A 132 -3.47 15.83 13.87
N SER A 133 -4.01 15.04 14.79
CA SER A 133 -3.41 13.78 15.25
C SER A 133 -3.38 12.73 14.13
N THR A 134 -4.43 12.64 13.31
CA THR A 134 -4.46 11.71 12.16
C THR A 134 -3.52 12.16 11.05
N GLN A 135 -3.47 13.46 10.76
CA GLN A 135 -2.50 14.07 9.84
C GLN A 135 -1.06 13.77 10.27
N PHE A 136 -0.73 13.97 11.55
CA PHE A 136 0.59 13.71 12.11
C PHE A 136 0.99 12.24 12.02
N ARG A 137 0.04 11.32 12.26
CA ARG A 137 0.26 9.87 12.12
C ARG A 137 0.53 9.49 10.67
N ILE A 138 -0.24 10.01 9.72
CA ILE A 138 -0.03 9.76 8.30
C ILE A 138 1.31 10.34 7.85
N PHE A 139 1.64 11.56 8.26
CA PHE A 139 2.90 12.21 7.94
C PHE A 139 4.11 11.43 8.49
N ASN A 140 4.06 10.97 9.74
CA ASN A 140 5.09 10.09 10.30
C ASN A 140 5.22 8.78 9.52
N CYS A 141 4.10 8.18 9.11
CA CYS A 141 4.13 6.96 8.29
C CYS A 141 4.77 7.23 6.92
N VAL A 142 4.43 8.35 6.26
CA VAL A 142 5.04 8.76 4.98
C VAL A 142 6.56 8.94 5.13
N ILE A 143 7.02 9.56 6.22
CA ILE A 143 8.46 9.67 6.53
C ILE A 143 9.07 8.28 6.72
N LEU A 144 8.42 7.37 7.44
CA LEU A 144 8.90 6.00 7.60
C LEU A 144 8.99 5.24 6.27
N PHE A 145 8.05 5.46 5.35
CA PHE A 145 8.10 4.90 4.00
C PHE A 145 9.32 5.42 3.23
N ILE A 146 9.58 6.73 3.27
CA ILE A 146 10.72 7.37 2.60
C ILE A 146 12.05 6.91 3.24
N PHE A 147 12.11 6.86 4.58
CA PHE A 147 13.31 6.54 5.33
C PHE A 147 13.67 5.04 5.31
N ALA A 148 12.70 4.16 5.10
CA ALA A 148 12.91 2.71 4.94
C ALA A 148 13.58 2.32 3.62
N ALA A 149 14.15 3.28 2.88
CA ALA A 149 14.82 3.09 1.60
C ALA A 149 13.94 2.38 0.57
N PHE A 150 12.66 2.79 0.50
CA PHE A 150 11.77 2.41 -0.58
C PHE A 150 12.30 2.97 -1.89
N GLU A 151 12.55 2.10 -2.87
CA GLU A 151 12.49 2.52 -4.26
C GLU A 151 11.04 2.93 -4.50
N ILE A 152 10.85 4.24 -4.62
CA ILE A 152 9.54 4.87 -4.77
C ILE A 152 8.95 4.54 -6.15
N THR A 153 9.78 4.22 -7.14
CA THR A 153 9.37 3.72 -8.45
C THR A 153 8.98 2.24 -8.37
N ILE A 154 7.71 1.93 -8.64
CA ILE A 154 7.22 0.56 -8.78
C ILE A 154 6.95 0.28 -10.26
N ASP A 155 7.57 -0.76 -10.79
CA ASP A 155 7.19 -1.31 -12.08
C ASP A 155 5.96 -2.22 -11.90
N HIS A 156 4.87 -1.88 -12.58
CA HIS A 156 3.63 -2.64 -12.52
C HIS A 156 3.59 -3.74 -13.57
N PRO A 157 3.10 -4.95 -13.24
CA PRO A 157 2.98 -6.05 -14.20
C PRO A 157 2.05 -5.69 -15.37
N HIS A 158 1.10 -4.78 -15.16
CA HIS A 158 0.22 -4.24 -16.19
C HIS A 158 0.99 -3.73 -17.42
N THR A 159 2.12 -3.05 -17.22
CA THR A 159 2.94 -2.50 -18.33
C THR A 159 3.51 -3.62 -19.21
N HIS A 160 3.87 -4.76 -18.62
CA HIS A 160 4.37 -5.93 -19.34
C HIS A 160 3.23 -6.69 -20.04
N VAL A 161 2.09 -6.85 -19.37
CA VAL A 161 0.91 -7.50 -19.94
C VAL A 161 0.42 -6.75 -21.18
N VAL A 162 0.33 -5.41 -21.15
CA VAL A 162 -0.07 -4.63 -22.32
C VAL A 162 0.92 -4.79 -23.48
N LYS A 163 2.23 -4.74 -23.21
CA LYS A 163 3.28 -4.95 -24.24
C LYS A 163 3.18 -6.34 -24.86
N CYS A 164 3.06 -7.39 -24.04
CA CYS A 164 2.88 -8.76 -24.53
C CYS A 164 1.58 -8.91 -25.34
N THR A 165 0.48 -8.31 -24.88
CA THR A 165 -0.81 -8.37 -25.60
C THR A 165 -0.73 -7.63 -26.95
N GLN A 166 0.01 -6.52 -27.03
CA GLN A 166 0.24 -5.80 -28.29
C GLN A 166 1.13 -6.59 -29.26
N LEU A 167 2.12 -7.33 -28.76
CA LEU A 167 2.96 -8.22 -29.55
C LEU A 167 2.19 -9.45 -30.07
N VAL A 168 1.29 -10.01 -29.27
CA VAL A 168 0.48 -11.20 -29.63
C VAL A 168 -0.78 -10.85 -30.43
N ARG A 169 -1.24 -9.59 -30.38
CA ARG A 169 -2.32 -9.06 -31.26
C ARG A 169 -1.95 -9.05 -32.75
N GLY A 170 -0.73 -9.42 -33.12
CA GLY A 170 -0.37 -9.75 -34.49
C GLY A 170 -1.04 -11.01 -35.03
N GLU A 171 -1.57 -11.92 -34.19
CA GLU A 171 -2.07 -13.21 -34.70
C GLU A 171 -3.52 -13.60 -34.34
N HIS A 172 -4.13 -13.29 -33.19
CA HIS A 172 -5.56 -13.63 -32.97
C HIS A 172 -6.31 -12.76 -31.93
N PRO A 173 -7.59 -12.40 -32.16
CA PRO A 173 -8.39 -11.54 -31.27
C PRO A 173 -9.09 -12.38 -30.19
N LEU A 174 -8.38 -12.81 -29.13
CA LEU A 174 -9.00 -13.54 -28.01
C LEU A 174 -8.64 -13.03 -26.60
N VAL A 175 -8.13 -11.80 -26.46
CA VAL A 175 -7.85 -11.24 -25.13
C VAL A 175 -8.92 -10.22 -24.75
N THR A 176 -9.99 -10.73 -24.15
CA THR A 176 -10.99 -10.00 -23.38
C THR A 176 -10.36 -9.20 -22.22
N PRO A 177 -11.09 -8.24 -21.61
CA PRO A 177 -10.62 -7.41 -20.48
C PRO A 177 -10.33 -8.07 -19.10
N PRO A 178 -10.60 -9.36 -18.78
CA PRO A 178 -10.39 -9.85 -17.41
C PRO A 178 -8.92 -10.03 -17.02
N ALA A 179 -7.96 -10.03 -17.96
CA ALA A 179 -6.53 -10.15 -17.62
C ALA A 179 -6.00 -8.94 -16.83
N LEU A 180 -6.60 -7.76 -17.00
CA LEU A 180 -6.22 -6.54 -16.28
C LEU A 180 -6.81 -6.49 -14.86
N CYS A 181 -7.83 -7.28 -14.57
CA CYS A 181 -8.50 -7.32 -13.27
C CYS A 181 -7.76 -8.19 -12.24
N PHE A 182 -6.78 -8.98 -12.68
CA PHE A 182 -5.94 -9.85 -11.84
C PHE A 182 -4.57 -9.25 -11.48
N CYS A 183 -4.27 -8.01 -11.88
CA CYS A 183 -3.01 -7.31 -11.61
C CYS A 183 -3.13 -6.24 -10.52
#